data_AF-A0A8H8CG23-F1
#
_entry.id   AF-A0A8H8CG23-F1
#
_cell.length_a   1.000
_cell.length_b   1.000
_cell.length_c   1.000
_cell.angle_alpha   90.00
_cell.angle_beta   90.00
_cell.angle_gamma   90.00
#
_symmetry.space_group_name_H-M   'P 1'
#
loop_
_entity.id
_entity.type
_entity.pdbx_description
1 polymer ?
#
loop_
_entity_poly.entity_id
_entity_poly.type
_entity_poly.pdbx_seq_one_letter_code
_entity_poly.pdbx_strand_id
1 'polypeptide(L)'
;MRKTCKTICTATFLRVVWIAALKGMCIENTVYDPSFPIEEMSIRDMERAAMGPQKWEKIVNKYTDQPTPPIHITTLSEELIEYDAGRPHELFLIPGGRFLVTLLVGYLSLWDLSLSCMATPKLMGRRWMDTAVCTIHPSSDGLSIRILTIPSRTDFDTNK
;
A
#
# COMPACT_ATOMS: atom_id res chain seq x y z
N MET A 1 9.04 -20.49 -16.38
CA MET A 1 7.83 -21.30 -16.69
C MET A 1 7.65 -21.62 -18.17
N ARG A 2 7.64 -20.64 -19.09
CA ARG A 2 7.27 -20.85 -20.51
C ARG A 2 8.13 -21.83 -21.33
N LYS A 3 9.31 -22.22 -20.83
CA LYS A 3 10.24 -23.15 -21.52
C LYS A 3 10.06 -24.63 -21.14
N THR A 4 9.09 -24.96 -20.28
CA THR A 4 8.97 -26.32 -19.71
C THR A 4 8.05 -27.23 -20.53
N CYS A 5 6.81 -26.80 -20.80
CA CYS A 5 5.82 -27.54 -21.56
C CYS A 5 4.92 -26.58 -22.35
N LYS A 6 4.49 -26.98 -23.56
CA LYS A 6 3.58 -26.19 -24.41
C LYS A 6 2.27 -25.87 -23.68
N THR A 7 1.70 -26.84 -22.95
CA THR A 7 0.45 -26.64 -22.19
C THR A 7 0.61 -25.58 -21.10
N ILE A 8 1.70 -25.65 -20.33
CA ILE A 8 2.02 -24.63 -19.30
C ILE A 8 2.27 -23.27 -19.96
N CYS A 9 2.96 -23.25 -21.10
CA CYS A 9 3.18 -22.03 -21.87
C CYS A 9 1.85 -21.39 -22.27
N THR A 10 0.92 -22.16 -22.87
CA THR A 10 -0.42 -21.69 -23.24
C THR A 10 -1.20 -21.20 -22.03
N ALA A 11 -1.16 -21.91 -20.91
CA ALA A 11 -1.83 -21.51 -19.67
C ALA A 11 -1.33 -20.15 -19.15
N THR A 12 -0.05 -19.82 -19.31
CA THR A 12 0.48 -18.48 -18.91
C THR A 12 0.01 -17.33 -19.78
N PHE A 13 -0.74 -17.58 -20.86
CA PHE A 13 -1.42 -16.53 -21.63
C PHE A 13 -2.89 -16.37 -21.24
N LEU A 14 -3.43 -17.23 -20.37
CA LEU A 14 -4.81 -17.14 -19.92
C LEU A 14 -4.90 -16.12 -18.77
N ARG A 15 -5.76 -15.12 -18.94
CA ARG A 15 -6.00 -14.06 -17.94
C ARG A 15 -6.43 -14.63 -16.59
N VAL A 16 -7.35 -15.61 -16.60
CA VAL A 16 -7.90 -16.25 -15.39
C VAL A 16 -6.82 -16.86 -14.49
N VAL A 17 -5.76 -17.41 -15.08
CA VAL A 17 -4.64 -18.00 -14.34
C VAL A 17 -3.93 -16.92 -13.52
N TRP A 18 -3.70 -15.75 -14.11
CA TRP A 18 -3.03 -14.65 -13.42
C TRP A 18 -3.91 -13.91 -12.43
N ILE A 19 -5.22 -13.84 -12.66
CA ILE A 19 -6.18 -13.35 -11.65
C ILE A 19 -6.12 -14.24 -10.41
N ALA A 20 -6.19 -15.56 -10.59
CA ALA A 20 -6.13 -16.50 -9.48
C ALA A 20 -4.78 -16.43 -8.75
N ALA A 21 -3.67 -16.38 -9.49
CA ALA A 21 -2.33 -16.25 -8.91
C ALA A 21 -2.15 -14.93 -8.15
N LEU A 22 -2.65 -13.81 -8.67
CA LEU A 22 -2.55 -12.51 -8.03
C LEU A 22 -3.38 -12.46 -6.74
N LYS A 23 -4.61 -12.98 -6.75
CA LYS A 23 -5.44 -13.08 -5.55
C LYS A 23 -4.81 -13.98 -4.49
N GLY A 24 -4.29 -15.14 -4.89
CA GLY A 24 -3.55 -16.03 -3.99
C GLY A 24 -2.36 -15.32 -3.34
N MET A 25 -1.55 -14.62 -4.14
CA MET A 25 -0.43 -13.81 -3.64
C MET A 25 -0.89 -12.77 -2.62
N CYS A 26 -2.01 -12.08 -2.88
CA CYS A 26 -2.51 -11.07 -1.95
C CYS A 26 -2.90 -11.68 -0.59
N ILE A 27 -3.59 -12.83 -0.61
CA ILE A 27 -3.96 -13.56 0.61
C ILE A 27 -2.71 -14.02 1.37
N GLU A 28 -1.78 -14.68 0.67
CA GLU A 28 -0.55 -15.22 1.27
C GLU A 28 0.36 -14.14 1.89
N ASN A 29 0.34 -12.93 1.34
CA ASN A 29 1.21 -11.82 1.76
C ASN A 29 0.46 -10.71 2.50
N THR A 30 -0.80 -10.93 2.91
CA THR A 30 -1.65 -9.94 3.58
C THR A 30 -1.70 -8.58 2.85
N VAL A 31 -1.79 -8.62 1.52
CA VAL A 31 -1.87 -7.44 0.67
C VAL A 31 -3.33 -7.03 0.50
N TYR A 32 -3.58 -5.72 0.54
CA TYR A 32 -4.92 -5.17 0.33
C TYR A 32 -5.32 -5.31 -1.15
N ASP A 33 -6.32 -6.15 -1.44
CA ASP A 33 -6.74 -6.53 -2.80
C ASP A 33 -7.07 -5.31 -3.69
N PRO A 34 -7.77 -4.27 -3.20
CA PRO A 34 -8.03 -3.05 -3.99
C PRO A 34 -6.80 -2.25 -4.41
N SER A 35 -5.60 -2.60 -3.91
CA SER A 35 -4.34 -2.05 -4.41
C SER A 35 -4.10 -2.43 -5.87
N PHE A 36 -4.70 -3.54 -6.33
CA PHE A 36 -4.60 -4.04 -7.69
C PHE A 36 -5.97 -3.96 -8.39
N PRO A 37 -6.20 -3.01 -9.30
CA PRO A 37 -7.43 -2.94 -10.09
C PRO A 37 -7.40 -4.05 -11.16
N ILE A 38 -7.76 -5.26 -10.76
CA ILE A 38 -7.63 -6.49 -11.56
C ILE A 38 -8.28 -6.34 -12.92
N GLU A 39 -9.39 -5.61 -13.03
CA GLU A 39 -10.14 -5.38 -14.27
C GLU A 39 -9.33 -4.57 -15.29
N GLU A 40 -8.54 -3.61 -14.83
CA GLU A 40 -7.77 -2.68 -15.66
C GLU A 40 -6.36 -3.20 -15.99
N MET A 41 -5.84 -4.13 -15.18
CA MET A 41 -4.48 -4.64 -15.34
C MET A 41 -4.32 -5.49 -16.61
N SER A 42 -3.20 -5.32 -17.31
CA SER A 42 -2.80 -6.24 -18.38
C SER A 42 -2.33 -7.58 -17.80
N ILE A 43 -2.29 -8.63 -18.61
CA ILE A 43 -1.73 -9.95 -18.20
C ILE A 43 -0.30 -9.79 -17.71
N ARG A 44 0.50 -8.94 -18.37
CA ARG A 44 1.89 -8.69 -17.99
C ARG A 44 2.00 -8.01 -16.62
N ASP A 45 1.08 -7.09 -16.31
CA ASP A 45 1.08 -6.40 -15.02
C ASP A 45 0.66 -7.35 -13.90
N MET A 46 -0.35 -8.20 -14.14
CA MET A 46 -0.73 -9.25 -13.18
C MET A 46 0.38 -10.28 -12.96
N GLU A 47 1.03 -10.75 -14.03
CA GLU A 47 2.20 -11.63 -13.95
C GLU A 47 3.32 -10.96 -13.14
N ARG A 48 3.59 -9.67 -13.38
CA ARG A 48 4.62 -8.94 -12.64
C ARG A 48 4.27 -8.80 -11.16
N ALA A 49 3.03 -8.47 -10.83
CA ALA A 49 2.55 -8.28 -9.46
C ALA A 49 2.51 -9.60 -8.68
N ALA A 50 1.95 -10.67 -9.26
CA ALA A 50 1.89 -11.99 -8.63
C ALA A 50 3.29 -12.57 -8.35
N MET A 51 4.26 -12.30 -9.24
CA MET A 51 5.66 -12.71 -9.06
C MET A 51 6.49 -11.71 -8.23
N GLY A 52 5.87 -10.63 -7.74
CA GLY A 52 6.51 -9.54 -7.02
C GLY A 52 7.28 -10.01 -5.79
N PRO A 53 6.65 -10.73 -4.83
CA PRO A 53 7.31 -11.19 -3.61
C PRO A 53 8.56 -12.04 -3.89
N GLN A 54 8.47 -13.01 -4.81
CA GLN A 54 9.61 -13.87 -5.18
C GLN A 54 10.75 -13.08 -5.84
N LYS A 55 10.44 -12.03 -6.61
CA LYS A 55 11.46 -11.15 -7.20
C LYS A 55 12.10 -10.29 -6.13
N TRP A 56 11.30 -9.74 -5.22
CA TRP A 56 11.77 -8.93 -4.11
C TRP A 56 12.72 -9.72 -3.20
N GLU A 57 12.32 -10.92 -2.78
CA GLU A 57 13.15 -11.81 -1.97
C GLU A 57 14.51 -12.09 -2.63
N LYS A 58 14.53 -12.36 -3.94
CA LYS A 58 15.79 -12.53 -4.69
C LYS A 58 16.65 -11.27 -4.75
N ILE A 59 16.03 -10.09 -4.80
CA ILE A 59 16.75 -8.81 -4.79
C ILE A 59 17.35 -8.57 -3.41
N VAL A 60 16.55 -8.69 -2.35
CA VAL A 60 17.01 -8.48 -0.96
C VAL A 60 18.14 -9.45 -0.61
N ASN A 61 18.01 -10.73 -0.96
CA ASN A 61 19.05 -11.72 -0.70
C ASN A 61 20.34 -11.50 -1.53
N LYS A 62 20.27 -10.73 -2.62
CA LYS A 62 21.42 -10.43 -3.48
C LYS A 62 22.12 -9.12 -3.10
N TYR A 63 21.39 -8.17 -2.51
CA TYR A 63 21.86 -6.81 -2.23
C TYR A 63 21.71 -6.46 -0.75
N THR A 64 22.31 -7.27 0.13
CA THR A 64 22.26 -7.05 1.59
C THR A 64 22.98 -5.78 2.05
N ASP A 65 23.97 -5.29 1.30
CA ASP A 65 24.92 -4.29 1.83
C ASP A 65 24.93 -2.95 1.07
N GLN A 66 24.11 -2.77 0.03
CA GLN A 66 24.08 -1.51 -0.72
C GLN A 66 22.64 -1.00 -0.93
N PRO A 67 22.32 0.22 -0.49
CA PRO A 67 21.01 0.81 -0.75
C PRO A 67 20.83 1.02 -2.25
N THR A 68 19.80 0.38 -2.81
CA THR A 68 19.38 0.67 -4.19
C THR A 68 18.73 2.05 -4.23
N PRO A 69 19.18 2.96 -5.12
CA PRO A 69 18.55 4.28 -5.24
C PRO A 69 17.08 4.14 -5.65
N PRO A 70 16.19 5.02 -5.16
CA PRO A 70 14.79 5.01 -5.57
C PRO A 70 14.69 5.27 -7.08
N ILE A 71 13.88 4.45 -7.76
CA ILE A 71 13.61 4.63 -9.20
C ILE A 71 12.80 5.90 -9.44
N HIS A 72 11.94 6.25 -8.48
CA HIS A 72 11.08 7.43 -8.54
C HIS A 72 10.85 8.00 -7.15
N ILE A 73 10.78 9.32 -7.04
CA ILE A 73 10.44 10.06 -5.83
C ILE A 73 9.29 10.99 -6.18
N THR A 74 8.19 10.88 -5.45
CA THR A 74 7.03 11.76 -5.59
C THR A 74 6.88 12.56 -4.30
N THR A 75 6.72 13.88 -4.41
CA THR A 75 6.47 14.76 -3.26
C THR A 75 4.98 14.88 -3.02
N LEU A 76 4.54 14.61 -1.79
CA LEU A 76 3.19 14.93 -1.33
C LEU A 76 3.16 16.42 -1.00
N SER A 77 2.50 17.23 -1.83
CA SER A 77 2.46 18.69 -1.64
C SER A 77 1.69 19.07 -0.37
N GLU A 78 2.27 20.01 0.37
CA GLU A 78 1.79 20.57 1.62
C GLU A 78 0.50 21.39 1.45
N GLU A 79 0.15 21.84 0.25
CA GLU A 79 -1.12 22.57 -0.01
C GLU A 79 -2.39 21.77 0.34
N LEU A 80 -2.29 20.44 0.47
CA LEU A 80 -3.38 19.57 0.92
C LEU A 80 -3.39 19.34 2.45
N ILE A 81 -2.34 19.74 3.15
CA ILE A 81 -2.12 19.60 4.59
C ILE A 81 -2.12 21.02 5.15
N GLU A 82 -3.26 21.48 5.71
CA GLU A 82 -3.37 22.84 6.21
C GLU A 82 -2.17 23.21 7.11
N TYR A 83 -1.68 24.44 6.93
CA TYR A 83 -0.40 25.02 7.36
C TYR A 83 -0.04 24.90 8.86
N ASP A 84 -0.90 24.31 9.68
CA ASP A 84 -0.74 24.18 11.14
C ASP A 84 -0.61 22.71 11.60
N ALA A 85 -0.77 21.75 10.69
CA ALA A 85 -0.41 20.37 10.95
C ALA A 85 1.10 20.23 10.77
N GLY A 86 1.86 20.29 11.87
CA GLY A 86 3.30 19.98 11.87
C GLY A 86 3.63 18.61 11.26
N ARG A 87 4.89 18.16 11.39
CA ARG A 87 5.35 16.87 10.82
C ARG A 87 4.35 15.74 11.11
N PRO A 88 4.02 14.89 10.11
CA PRO A 88 3.14 13.75 10.34
C PRO A 88 3.71 12.91 11.48
N HIS A 89 2.84 12.58 12.44
CA HIS A 89 3.21 11.73 13.56
C HIS A 89 3.52 10.34 13.04
N GLU A 90 2.72 9.85 12.09
CA GLU A 90 2.89 8.54 11.49
C GLU A 90 2.51 8.56 10.00
N LEU A 91 3.29 7.80 9.22
CA LEU A 91 3.03 7.50 7.82
C LEU A 91 2.94 5.98 7.69
N PHE A 92 1.85 5.48 7.10
CA PHE A 92 1.64 4.05 6.92
C PHE A 92 1.28 3.72 5.48
N LEU A 93 2.20 3.05 4.79
CA LEU A 93 1.93 2.55 3.45
C LEU A 93 1.19 1.22 3.56
N ILE A 94 -0.03 1.17 3.01
CA ILE A 94 -0.84 -0.04 3.00
C ILE A 94 -0.12 -1.12 2.19
N PRO A 95 -0.01 -2.37 2.68
CA PRO A 95 0.50 -3.49 1.92
C PRO A 95 -0.13 -3.55 0.52
N GLY A 96 0.71 -3.55 -0.51
CA GLY A 96 0.32 -3.34 -1.92
C GLY A 96 0.84 -2.01 -2.50
N GLY A 97 1.17 -1.04 -1.64
CA GLY A 97 1.92 0.16 -2.01
C GLY A 97 1.11 1.27 -2.69
N ARG A 98 -0.17 1.04 -2.98
CA ARG A 98 -1.03 2.03 -3.65
C ARG A 98 -1.61 3.06 -2.69
N PHE A 99 -1.97 2.66 -1.48
CA PHE A 99 -2.64 3.55 -0.53
C PHE A 99 -1.69 3.96 0.58
N LEU A 100 -1.70 5.24 0.94
CA LEU A 100 -0.95 5.78 2.06
C LEU A 100 -1.96 6.33 3.07
N VAL A 101 -1.73 6.02 4.34
CA VAL A 101 -2.42 6.66 5.45
C VAL A 101 -1.45 7.57 6.16
N THR A 102 -1.90 8.77 6.48
CA THR A 102 -1.11 9.77 7.22
C THR A 102 -1.87 10.18 8.47
N LEU A 103 -1.20 10.14 9.62
CA LEU A 103 -1.68 10.72 10.86
C LEU A 103 -0.97 12.06 11.07
N LEU A 104 -1.70 13.13 10.79
CA LEU A 104 -1.31 14.51 11.04
C LEU A 104 -1.99 14.98 12.35
N VAL A 105 -1.53 16.08 12.93
CA VAL A 105 -2.13 16.62 14.16
C VAL A 105 -3.64 16.79 13.95
N GLY A 106 -4.43 16.04 14.72
CA GLY A 106 -5.88 16.07 14.66
C GLY A 106 -6.52 15.41 13.44
N TYR A 107 -5.77 14.86 12.47
CA TYR A 107 -6.35 14.32 11.25
C TYR A 107 -5.72 13.02 10.77
N LEU A 108 -6.58 12.03 10.55
CA LEU A 108 -6.27 10.82 9.80
C LEU A 108 -6.69 11.02 8.35
N SER A 109 -5.76 10.86 7.40
CA SER A 109 -6.04 11.01 5.96
C SER A 109 -5.64 9.74 5.19
N LEU A 110 -6.47 9.34 4.24
CA LEU A 110 -6.21 8.25 3.30
C LEU A 110 -5.95 8.83 1.92
N TRP A 111 -4.87 8.39 1.29
CA TRP A 111 -4.40 8.85 -0.01
C TRP A 111 -4.30 7.67 -0.98
N ASP A 112 -4.72 7.88 -2.22
CA ASP A 112 -4.42 6.98 -3.34
C ASP A 112 -3.19 7.53 -4.08
N LEU A 113 -2.09 6.80 -4.02
CA LEU A 113 -0.82 7.14 -4.69
C LEU A 113 -0.83 6.79 -6.18
N SER A 114 -1.91 6.18 -6.68
CA SER A 114 -2.02 5.64 -8.04
C SER A 114 -1.03 4.51 -8.35
N LEU A 115 -1.27 3.83 -9.46
CA LEU A 115 -0.35 2.82 -10.01
C LEU A 115 0.76 3.45 -10.87
N SER A 116 0.53 4.67 -11.35
CA SER A 116 1.52 5.41 -12.14
C SER A 116 2.35 6.26 -11.20
N CYS A 117 3.67 6.05 -11.20
CA CYS A 117 4.58 6.90 -10.46
C CYS A 117 4.51 8.39 -10.87
N MET A 118 3.98 8.67 -12.07
CA MET A 118 3.83 10.05 -12.57
C MET A 118 2.51 10.70 -12.17
N ALA A 119 1.59 9.96 -11.55
CA ALA A 119 0.30 10.52 -11.13
C ALA A 119 0.44 11.24 -9.79
N THR A 120 -0.33 12.31 -9.63
CA THR A 120 -0.39 13.04 -8.37
C THR A 120 -1.20 12.24 -7.34
N PRO A 121 -0.68 12.07 -6.11
CA PRO A 121 -1.43 11.46 -5.02
C PRO A 121 -2.76 12.17 -4.78
N LYS A 122 -3.84 11.40 -4.61
CA LYS A 122 -5.20 11.92 -4.44
C LYS A 122 -5.71 11.65 -3.03
N LEU A 123 -6.17 12.69 -2.33
CA LEU A 123 -6.86 12.53 -1.05
C LEU A 123 -8.20 11.82 -1.27
N MET A 124 -8.37 10.66 -0.65
CA MET A 124 -9.58 9.84 -0.72
C MET A 124 -10.56 10.18 0.40
N GLY A 125 -10.03 10.48 1.59
CA GLY A 125 -10.82 10.84 2.75
C GLY A 125 -9.96 11.37 3.88
N ARG A 126 -10.56 12.20 4.72
CA ARG A 126 -9.95 12.77 5.92
C ARG A 126 -10.95 12.74 7.06
N ARG A 127 -10.48 12.41 8.27
CA ARG A 127 -11.29 12.38 9.48
C ARG A 127 -10.53 13.05 10.62
N TRP A 128 -11.21 13.95 11.34
CA TRP A 128 -10.66 14.50 12.56
C TRP A 128 -10.58 13.42 13.65
N MET A 129 -9.44 13.33 14.33
CA MET A 129 -9.18 12.37 15.39
C MET A 129 -8.20 12.95 16.42
N ASP A 130 -8.61 12.94 17.68
CA ASP A 130 -7.70 13.16 18.81
C ASP A 130 -6.96 11.85 19.12
N THR A 131 -5.87 11.59 18.42
CA THR A 131 -5.12 10.34 18.51
C THR A 131 -3.63 10.62 18.40
N ALA A 132 -2.86 10.00 19.28
CA ALA A 132 -1.40 10.12 19.27
C ALA A 132 -0.71 9.03 18.44
N VAL A 133 -1.33 7.86 18.34
CA VAL A 133 -0.75 6.66 17.71
C VAL A 133 -1.85 5.85 17.03
N CYS A 134 -1.57 5.30 15.86
CA CYS A 134 -2.44 4.33 15.21
C CYS A 134 -1.67 3.11 14.70
N THR A 135 -2.37 1.99 14.57
CA THR A 135 -1.88 0.88 13.76
C THR A 135 -2.90 0.55 12.69
N ILE A 136 -2.39 0.22 11.51
CA ILE A 136 -3.18 0.09 10.31
C ILE A 136 -2.83 -1.23 9.68
N HIS A 137 -3.84 -2.03 9.36
CA HIS A 137 -3.63 -3.35 8.75
C HIS A 137 -4.75 -3.64 7.77
N PRO A 138 -4.44 -4.29 6.63
CA PRO A 138 -5.47 -4.97 5.86
C PRO A 138 -6.20 -5.98 6.74
N SER A 139 -7.49 -6.13 6.50
CA SER A 139 -8.30 -7.23 7.04
C SER A 139 -7.80 -8.58 6.51
N SER A 140 -8.17 -9.66 7.21
CA SER A 140 -7.75 -11.02 6.85
C SER A 140 -8.23 -11.48 5.47
N ASP A 141 -9.31 -10.90 4.95
CA ASP A 141 -9.81 -11.15 3.59
C ASP A 141 -9.19 -10.20 2.55
N GLY A 142 -8.39 -9.22 2.98
CA GLY A 142 -7.77 -8.22 2.12
C GLY A 142 -8.73 -7.19 1.53
N LEU A 143 -10.01 -7.18 1.92
CA LEU A 143 -11.06 -6.35 1.30
C LEU A 143 -11.30 -5.02 2.00
N SER A 144 -10.85 -4.90 3.25
CA SER A 144 -10.93 -3.65 4.03
C SER A 144 -9.62 -3.30 4.72
N ILE A 145 -9.44 -2.00 5.02
CA ILE A 145 -8.36 -1.52 5.88
C ILE A 145 -8.94 -1.29 7.28
N ARG A 146 -8.30 -1.88 8.28
CA ARG A 146 -8.63 -1.68 9.69
C ARG A 146 -7.65 -0.69 10.29
N ILE A 147 -8.21 0.28 11.01
CA ILE A 147 -7.45 1.35 11.66
C ILE A 147 -7.80 1.28 13.13
N LEU A 148 -6.80 0.99 13.96
CA LEU A 148 -6.91 1.02 15.41
C LEU A 148 -6.17 2.25 15.91
N THR A 149 -6.82 3.04 16.75
CA THR A 149 -6.30 4.32 17.22
C THR A 149 -6.32 4.38 18.73
N ILE A 150 -5.26 4.93 19.31
CA ILE A 150 -5.17 5.18 20.75
C ILE A 150 -5.39 6.68 20.97
N PRO A 151 -6.50 7.08 21.62
CA PRO A 151 -6.78 8.49 21.83
C PRO A 151 -5.67 9.14 22.64
N SER A 152 -5.33 10.38 22.30
CA SER A 152 -4.38 11.14 23.12
C SER A 152 -5.08 11.47 24.45
N ARG A 153 -4.42 11.21 25.58
CA ARG A 153 -5.04 11.39 26.90
C ARG A 153 -4.98 12.88 27.24
N THR A 154 -5.93 13.65 26.75
CA THR A 154 -6.06 15.09 26.99
C THR A 154 -7.16 15.36 28.01
N ASP A 155 -7.01 14.81 29.21
CA ASP A 155 -7.74 15.30 30.39
C ASP A 155 -6.82 15.22 31.61
N PHE A 156 -6.01 16.26 31.79
CA PHE A 156 -5.69 16.71 33.14
C PHE A 156 -6.67 17.83 33.45
N ASP A 157 -7.77 17.46 34.09
CA ASP A 157 -8.68 18.39 34.73
C ASP A 157 -7.93 19.04 35.92
N THR A 158 -7.15 20.08 35.65
CA THR A 158 -6.53 20.93 36.67
C THR A 158 -7.51 22.04 37.05
N ASN A 159 -8.62 21.68 37.68
CA ASN A 159 -9.39 22.58 38.51
C ASN A 159 -9.50 21.98 39.91
N LYS A 160 -8.49 22.28 40.73
CA LYS A 160 -8.54 22.28 42.20
C LYS A 160 -8.16 23.67 42.68
#